data_AF-A0A8S3PX53-F1
#
_entry.id   AF-A0A8S3PX53-F1
#
_cell.length_a   1.000
_cell.length_b   1.000
_cell.length_c   1.000
_cell.angle_alpha   90.00
_cell.angle_beta   90.00
_cell.angle_gamma   90.00
#
_symmetry.space_group_name_H-M   'P 1'
#
loop_
_entity.id
_entity.type
_entity.pdbx_description
1 polymer ?
#
loop_
_entity_poly.entity_id
_entity_poly.type
_entity_poly.pdbx_seq_one_letter_code
_entity_poly.pdbx_strand_id
1 'polypeptide(L)'
;MLNIDMKVPVLDIQSEHSQITPPKYIWNDESVLQFQTALTSNDMQEKISKFMSDDSDSQNMTLKLNDIICEAADKSLKQILPKTPNSVKSNTKTIKKQPKWFDFSLIKMRKQLDDKEKLFKKYNNDPIVRGNFFSFLKLYRKTRKNKYKQFRKDLVVQLDNMRDNNPSQYWALLQSLSNESSTKGDTSNISNSDWLHYFKKLNSNSLPVNKELIDSLNKLEKHNIFTELDYKITEKEINEAVKSLKLIVTH
;
A
#
# COMPACT_ATOMS: atom_id res chain seq x y z
N MET A 1 -75.11 15.47 -44.73
CA MET A 1 -73.89 15.79 -43.96
C MET A 1 -73.81 14.86 -42.77
N LEU A 2 -72.96 13.83 -42.85
CA LEU A 2 -72.58 13.01 -41.69
C LEU A 2 -71.06 12.81 -41.80
N ASN A 3 -70.32 13.68 -41.13
CA ASN A 3 -68.89 13.53 -40.92
C ASN A 3 -68.69 12.38 -39.92
N ILE A 4 -68.18 11.27 -40.40
CA ILE A 4 -67.69 10.18 -39.56
C ILE A 4 -66.22 10.49 -39.27
N ASP A 5 -65.98 11.15 -38.14
CA ASP A 5 -64.63 11.32 -37.59
C ASP A 5 -64.13 9.95 -37.10
N MET A 6 -63.40 9.24 -37.96
CA MET A 6 -62.62 8.08 -37.54
C MET A 6 -61.39 8.57 -36.76
N LYS A 7 -61.54 8.69 -35.44
CA LYS A 7 -60.41 8.71 -34.52
C LYS A 7 -59.70 7.37 -34.62
N VAL A 8 -58.62 7.33 -35.40
CA VAL A 8 -57.63 6.25 -35.31
C VAL A 8 -57.02 6.32 -33.91
N PRO A 9 -57.11 5.25 -33.10
CA PRO A 9 -56.45 5.23 -31.82
C PRO A 9 -54.95 5.25 -32.06
N VAL A 10 -54.28 6.31 -31.59
CA VAL A 10 -52.84 6.29 -31.40
C VAL A 10 -52.60 5.25 -30.31
N LEU A 11 -52.30 4.03 -30.74
CA LEU A 11 -51.70 3.03 -29.88
C LEU A 11 -50.36 3.63 -29.43
N ASP A 12 -50.33 4.08 -28.18
CA ASP A 12 -49.11 4.22 -27.40
C ASP A 12 -48.46 2.84 -27.38
N ILE A 13 -47.65 2.55 -28.40
CA ILE A 13 -46.65 1.51 -28.32
C ILE A 13 -45.61 2.08 -27.36
N GLN A 14 -45.87 1.89 -26.07
CA GLN A 14 -44.80 1.78 -25.10
C GLN A 14 -43.92 0.66 -25.63
N SER A 15 -42.88 1.08 -26.34
CA SER A 15 -41.79 0.25 -26.83
C SER A 15 -41.07 -0.30 -25.60
N GLU A 16 -41.66 -1.31 -24.97
CA GLU A 16 -40.93 -2.39 -24.33
C GLU A 16 -40.24 -3.24 -25.42
N HIS A 17 -39.53 -2.58 -26.35
CA HIS A 17 -38.45 -3.25 -27.04
C HIS A 17 -37.38 -3.46 -25.99
N SER A 18 -37.40 -4.68 -25.45
CA SER A 18 -36.26 -5.33 -24.83
C SER A 18 -35.00 -4.77 -25.47
N GLN A 19 -34.15 -4.12 -24.66
CA GLN A 19 -32.84 -3.68 -25.11
C GLN A 19 -32.05 -4.93 -25.53
N ILE A 20 -32.21 -5.35 -26.78
CA ILE A 20 -31.31 -6.27 -27.51
C ILE A 20 -30.11 -5.44 -28.00
N THR A 21 -29.74 -4.40 -27.26
CA THR A 21 -28.49 -3.69 -27.46
C THR A 21 -27.57 -4.17 -26.34
N PRO A 22 -26.46 -4.85 -26.67
CA PRO A 22 -25.53 -5.29 -25.66
C PRO A 22 -25.09 -4.07 -24.83
N PRO A 23 -25.09 -4.12 -23.49
CA PRO A 23 -24.75 -3.00 -22.60
C PRO A 23 -23.29 -2.54 -22.72
N LYS A 24 -22.56 -3.04 -23.72
CA LYS A 24 -21.15 -2.80 -24.01
C LYS A 24 -20.92 -1.61 -24.94
N TYR A 25 -21.93 -1.06 -25.61
CA TYR A 25 -21.75 -0.04 -26.65
C TYR A 25 -22.42 1.28 -26.29
N ILE A 26 -21.76 2.39 -26.67
CA ILE A 26 -22.31 3.74 -26.54
C ILE A 26 -23.09 4.05 -27.82
N TRP A 27 -24.39 4.31 -27.69
CA TRP A 27 -25.26 4.73 -28.78
C TRP A 27 -25.39 6.27 -28.79
N ASN A 28 -24.92 6.89 -29.86
CA ASN A 28 -25.10 8.31 -30.16
C ASN A 28 -26.04 8.47 -31.37
N ASP A 29 -26.46 9.70 -31.69
CA ASP A 29 -27.35 9.96 -32.83
C ASP A 29 -26.79 9.48 -34.18
N GLU A 30 -25.46 9.50 -34.34
CA GLU A 30 -24.78 8.97 -35.54
C GLU A 30 -24.58 7.44 -35.53
N SER A 31 -24.70 6.80 -34.37
CA SER A 31 -24.45 5.37 -34.19
C SER A 31 -25.41 4.50 -34.97
N VAL A 32 -26.66 4.97 -35.15
CA VAL A 32 -27.68 4.26 -35.93
C VAL A 32 -27.25 4.12 -37.39
N LEU A 33 -26.82 5.23 -38.01
CA LEU A 33 -26.36 5.26 -39.39
C LEU A 33 -25.09 4.43 -39.58
N GLN A 34 -24.15 4.50 -38.65
CA GLN A 34 -22.89 3.74 -38.69
C GLN A 34 -23.15 2.23 -38.57
N PHE A 35 -24.04 1.83 -37.66
CA PHE A 35 -24.42 0.44 -37.48
C PHE A 35 -25.17 -0.11 -38.69
N GLN A 36 -26.11 0.67 -39.25
CA GLN A 36 -26.81 0.31 -40.48
C GLN A 36 -25.84 0.14 -41.66
N THR A 37 -24.88 1.05 -41.79
CA THR A 37 -23.83 0.96 -42.83
C THR A 37 -22.93 -0.27 -42.63
N ALA A 38 -22.64 -0.64 -41.38
CA ALA A 38 -21.90 -1.86 -41.09
C ALA A 38 -22.70 -3.13 -41.43
N LEU A 39 -24.01 -3.16 -41.15
CA LEU A 39 -24.87 -4.28 -41.53
C LEU A 39 -25.01 -4.43 -43.04
N THR A 40 -24.99 -3.33 -43.80
CA THR A 40 -25.05 -3.38 -45.28
C THR A 40 -23.70 -3.67 -45.94
N SER A 41 -22.62 -3.83 -45.17
CA SER A 41 -21.32 -4.23 -45.72
C SER A 41 -21.37 -5.65 -46.30
N ASN A 42 -20.64 -5.88 -47.40
CA ASN A 42 -20.64 -7.17 -48.12
C ASN A 42 -20.35 -8.34 -47.19
N ASP A 43 -19.34 -8.22 -46.32
CA ASP A 43 -18.97 -9.26 -45.34
C ASP A 43 -20.12 -9.62 -44.39
N MET A 44 -20.92 -8.64 -43.96
CA MET A 44 -22.06 -8.88 -43.07
C MET A 44 -23.25 -9.47 -43.81
N GLN A 45 -23.49 -9.03 -45.04
CA GLN A 45 -24.54 -9.58 -45.91
C GLN A 45 -24.28 -11.06 -46.26
N GLU A 46 -23.02 -11.46 -46.47
CA GLU A 46 -22.65 -12.87 -46.63
C GLU A 46 -22.94 -13.70 -45.38
N LYS A 47 -22.67 -13.15 -44.19
CA LYS A 47 -22.98 -13.83 -42.91
C LYS A 47 -24.48 -13.94 -42.67
N ILE A 48 -25.24 -12.89 -42.99
CA ILE A 48 -26.71 -12.88 -42.88
C ILE A 48 -27.33 -13.86 -43.87
N SER A 49 -26.91 -13.87 -45.13
CA SER A 49 -27.42 -14.83 -46.13
C SER A 49 -27.09 -16.28 -45.77
N LYS A 50 -25.89 -16.55 -45.26
CA LYS A 50 -25.50 -17.85 -44.72
C LYS A 50 -26.37 -18.25 -43.52
N PHE A 51 -26.65 -17.31 -42.62
CA PHE A 51 -27.53 -17.52 -41.48
C PHE A 51 -28.97 -17.86 -41.92
N MET A 52 -29.52 -17.15 -42.90
CA MET A 52 -30.88 -17.38 -43.42
C MET A 52 -31.04 -18.70 -44.18
N SER A 53 -29.94 -19.33 -44.61
CA SER A 53 -29.96 -20.60 -45.35
C SER A 53 -29.71 -21.82 -44.45
N ASP A 54 -29.56 -21.62 -43.14
CA ASP A 54 -29.16 -22.64 -42.19
C ASP A 54 -30.38 -23.16 -41.40
N ASP A 55 -30.78 -24.42 -41.62
CA ASP A 55 -31.91 -25.09 -40.95
C ASP A 55 -31.55 -25.62 -39.55
N SER A 56 -30.69 -24.90 -38.83
CA SER A 56 -30.23 -25.25 -37.47
C SER A 56 -31.34 -25.09 -36.41
N ASP A 57 -31.23 -25.83 -35.30
CA ASP A 57 -32.10 -25.69 -34.12
C ASP A 57 -32.19 -24.25 -33.59
N SER A 58 -33.36 -23.85 -33.07
CA SER A 58 -33.70 -22.45 -32.72
C SER A 58 -32.75 -21.78 -31.71
N GLN A 59 -32.14 -22.56 -30.81
CA GLN A 59 -31.17 -22.05 -29.84
C GLN A 59 -29.83 -21.67 -30.50
N ASN A 60 -29.38 -22.45 -31.48
CA ASN A 60 -28.16 -22.14 -32.25
C ASN A 60 -28.37 -20.94 -33.17
N MET A 61 -29.59 -20.75 -33.65
CA MET A 61 -29.94 -19.59 -34.47
C MET A 61 -29.86 -18.28 -33.68
N THR A 62 -30.36 -18.28 -32.43
CA THR A 62 -30.28 -17.08 -31.58
C THR A 62 -28.83 -16.67 -31.29
N LEU A 63 -27.93 -17.64 -31.05
CA LEU A 63 -26.51 -17.36 -30.81
C LEU A 63 -25.82 -16.79 -32.04
N LYS A 64 -26.01 -17.42 -33.21
CA LYS A 64 -25.45 -16.96 -34.48
C LYS A 64 -25.91 -15.55 -34.84
N LEU A 65 -27.19 -15.26 -34.63
CA LEU A 65 -27.74 -13.92 -34.87
C LEU A 65 -27.10 -12.89 -33.94
N ASN A 66 -26.95 -13.22 -32.66
CA ASN A 66 -26.33 -12.33 -31.68
C ASN A 66 -24.85 -12.06 -31.99
N ASP A 67 -24.12 -13.06 -32.50
CA ASP A 67 -22.73 -12.91 -32.94
C ASP A 67 -22.62 -11.95 -34.13
N ILE A 68 -23.51 -12.07 -35.13
CA ILE A 68 -23.56 -11.16 -36.28
C ILE A 68 -23.83 -9.72 -35.80
N ILE A 69 -24.79 -9.54 -34.89
CA ILE A 69 -25.13 -8.23 -34.32
C ILE A 69 -23.95 -7.65 -33.54
N CYS A 70 -23.29 -8.44 -32.69
CA CYS A 70 -22.12 -8.00 -31.93
C CYS A 70 -20.94 -7.62 -32.83
N GLU A 71 -20.69 -8.38 -33.91
CA GLU A 71 -19.60 -8.07 -34.83
C GLU A 71 -19.88 -6.80 -35.65
N ALA A 72 -21.13 -6.61 -36.08
CA ALA A 72 -21.55 -5.35 -36.70
C ALA A 72 -21.39 -4.17 -35.73
N ALA A 73 -21.71 -4.37 -34.45
CA ALA A 73 -21.56 -3.35 -33.40
C ALA A 73 -20.09 -3.05 -33.11
N ASP A 74 -19.22 -4.06 -33.08
CA ASP A 74 -17.76 -3.88 -32.91
C ASP A 74 -17.12 -3.06 -34.04
N LYS A 75 -17.63 -3.20 -35.27
CA LYS A 75 -17.13 -2.46 -36.44
C LYS A 75 -17.60 -1.01 -36.49
N SER A 76 -18.73 -0.68 -35.86
CA SER A 76 -19.40 0.61 -36.03
C SER A 76 -19.52 1.45 -34.77
N LEU A 77 -19.52 0.84 -33.58
CA LEU A 77 -19.82 1.50 -32.32
C LEU A 77 -18.60 1.60 -31.41
N LYS A 78 -18.57 2.67 -30.61
CA LYS A 78 -17.57 2.80 -29.54
C LYS A 78 -17.96 1.89 -28.37
N GLN A 79 -17.06 0.97 -28.02
CA GLN A 79 -17.22 0.15 -26.83
C GLN A 79 -17.03 0.99 -25.55
N ILE A 80 -17.88 0.75 -24.56
CA ILE A 80 -17.66 1.15 -23.18
C ILE A 80 -16.53 0.28 -22.67
N LEU A 81 -15.30 0.81 -22.67
CA LEU A 81 -14.18 0.15 -22.03
C LEU A 81 -14.53 -0.03 -20.55
N PRO A 82 -14.66 -1.26 -20.02
CA PRO A 82 -14.84 -1.45 -18.60
C PRO A 82 -13.63 -0.82 -17.93
N LYS A 83 -13.88 0.19 -17.09
CA LYS A 83 -12.84 0.78 -16.25
C LYS A 83 -12.29 -0.36 -15.40
N THR A 84 -11.12 -0.90 -15.78
CA THR A 84 -10.43 -1.85 -14.92
C THR A 84 -10.25 -1.15 -13.57
N PRO A 85 -10.61 -1.78 -12.44
CA PRO A 85 -10.51 -1.17 -11.12
C PRO A 85 -9.07 -0.75 -10.77
N ASN A 86 -8.09 -1.17 -11.57
CA ASN A 86 -6.67 -0.84 -11.44
C ASN A 86 -6.20 0.35 -12.29
N SER A 87 -7.07 0.97 -13.12
CA SER A 87 -6.69 2.10 -14.00
C SER A 87 -7.00 3.49 -13.42
N VAL A 88 -7.70 3.56 -12.29
CA VAL A 88 -7.68 4.77 -11.45
C VAL A 88 -6.37 4.78 -10.66
N LYS A 89 -5.26 4.91 -11.38
CA LYS A 89 -4.06 5.54 -10.81
C LYS A 89 -4.48 6.96 -10.51
N SER A 90 -5.03 7.17 -9.31
CA SER A 90 -5.13 8.51 -8.78
C SER A 90 -3.72 9.09 -8.88
N ASN A 91 -3.58 10.21 -9.56
CA ASN A 91 -2.35 10.99 -9.56
C ASN A 91 -2.11 11.65 -8.19
N THR A 92 -2.55 11.02 -7.10
CA THR A 92 -1.95 11.28 -5.79
C THR A 92 -0.59 10.60 -5.81
N LYS A 93 0.38 11.27 -6.44
CA LYS A 93 1.78 11.04 -6.11
C LYS A 93 1.83 11.11 -4.59
N THR A 94 1.99 9.97 -3.92
CA THR A 94 2.32 9.94 -2.50
C THR A 94 3.54 10.80 -2.37
N ILE A 95 3.36 12.04 -1.90
CA ILE A 95 4.44 12.98 -1.70
C ILE A 95 5.31 12.27 -0.66
N LYS A 96 6.41 11.66 -1.13
CA LYS A 96 7.37 11.01 -0.24
C LYS A 96 7.78 12.08 0.75
N LYS A 97 7.30 11.95 1.99
CA LYS A 97 7.60 12.89 3.06
C LYS A 97 9.12 12.94 3.14
N GLN A 98 9.68 14.14 2.98
CA GLN A 98 11.12 14.30 3.12
C GLN A 98 11.49 13.90 4.54
N PRO A 99 12.68 13.29 4.74
CA PRO A 99 13.09 12.92 6.07
C PRO A 99 13.21 14.18 6.94
N LYS A 100 12.85 14.07 8.23
CA LYS A 100 12.75 15.21 9.16
C LYS A 100 14.03 16.07 9.24
N TRP A 101 15.19 15.46 9.01
CA TRP A 101 16.49 16.14 9.04
C TRP A 101 16.80 16.95 7.78
N PHE A 102 16.01 16.80 6.71
CA PHE A 102 16.24 17.46 5.43
C PHE A 102 15.55 18.83 5.41
N ASP A 103 16.30 19.84 5.84
CA ASP A 103 15.80 21.21 5.98
C ASP A 103 15.63 21.96 4.65
N PHE A 104 14.97 23.12 4.72
CA PHE A 104 14.76 24.01 3.58
C PHE A 104 16.08 24.45 2.92
N SER A 105 17.16 24.56 3.70
CA SER A 105 18.48 24.93 3.19
C SER A 105 19.03 23.87 2.23
N LEU A 106 18.90 22.58 2.57
CA LEU A 106 19.32 21.46 1.72
C LEU A 106 18.41 21.33 0.48
N ILE A 107 17.11 21.63 0.61
CA ILE A 107 16.20 21.70 -0.54
C ILE A 107 16.66 22.77 -1.52
N LYS A 108 16.98 23.98 -1.04
CA LYS A 108 17.48 25.08 -1.87
C LYS A 108 18.79 24.71 -2.55
N MET A 109 19.73 24.11 -1.83
CA MET A 109 21.00 23.65 -2.40
C MET A 109 20.78 22.56 -3.45
N ARG A 110 19.84 21.63 -3.24
CA ARG A 110 19.50 20.59 -4.22
C ARG A 110 18.96 21.21 -5.51
N LYS A 111 18.04 22.18 -5.41
CA LYS A 111 17.52 22.90 -6.59
C LYS A 111 18.64 23.61 -7.36
N GLN A 112 19.54 24.28 -6.65
CA GLN A 112 20.72 24.93 -7.27
C GLN A 112 21.65 23.92 -7.94
N LEU A 113 21.82 22.73 -7.36
CA LEU A 113 22.59 21.65 -7.95
C LEU A 113 21.93 21.15 -9.24
N ASP A 114 20.61 20.95 -9.25
CA ASP A 114 19.86 20.53 -10.44
C ASP A 114 19.98 21.56 -11.57
N ASP A 115 19.95 22.86 -11.25
CA ASP A 115 20.13 23.93 -12.24
C ASP A 115 21.56 23.97 -12.79
N LYS A 116 22.58 23.77 -11.94
CA LYS A 116 23.98 23.63 -12.39
C LYS A 116 24.19 22.35 -13.20
N GLU A 117 23.50 21.26 -12.88
CA GLU A 117 23.55 20.02 -13.65
C GLU A 117 23.00 20.21 -15.06
N LYS A 118 21.88 20.94 -15.21
CA LYS A 118 21.35 21.31 -16.53
C LYS A 118 22.36 22.12 -17.34
N LEU A 119 23.05 23.07 -16.70
CA LEU A 119 24.08 23.86 -17.37
C LEU A 119 25.29 23.01 -17.77
N PHE A 120 25.74 22.12 -16.89
CA PHE A 120 26.82 21.17 -17.16
C PHE A 120 26.50 20.22 -18.32
N LYS A 121 25.25 19.74 -18.41
CA LYS A 121 24.80 18.90 -19.54
C LYS A 121 24.85 19.63 -20.88
N LYS A 122 24.61 20.96 -20.89
CA LYS A 122 24.66 21.79 -22.10
C LYS A 122 26.09 22.16 -22.49
N TYR A 123 26.96 22.43 -21.52
CA TYR A 123 28.32 22.93 -21.71
C TYR A 123 29.34 22.02 -21.03
N ASN A 124 29.35 20.74 -21.42
CA ASN A 124 30.19 19.71 -20.77
C ASN A 124 31.70 19.89 -21.02
N ASN A 125 32.06 20.55 -22.12
CA ASN A 125 33.45 20.81 -22.52
C ASN A 125 34.04 22.09 -21.89
N ASP A 126 33.21 22.95 -21.30
CA ASP A 126 33.69 24.16 -20.63
C ASP A 126 34.26 23.81 -19.24
N PRO A 127 35.58 24.02 -19.00
CA PRO A 127 36.22 23.72 -17.73
C PRO A 127 35.63 24.50 -16.55
N ILE A 128 35.13 25.72 -16.78
CA ILE A 128 34.57 26.60 -15.75
C ILE A 128 33.23 26.04 -15.28
N VAL A 129 32.34 25.68 -16.21
CA VAL A 129 31.03 25.09 -15.90
C VAL A 129 31.22 23.74 -15.18
N ARG A 130 32.16 22.92 -15.67
CA ARG A 130 32.51 21.65 -15.04
C ARG A 130 33.04 21.84 -13.61
N GLY A 131 34.01 22.73 -13.42
CA GLY A 131 34.59 23.04 -12.12
C GLY A 131 33.54 23.54 -11.12
N ASN A 132 32.66 24.44 -11.57
CA ASN A 132 31.57 24.99 -10.77
C ASN A 132 30.52 23.93 -10.36
N PHE A 133 30.20 22.98 -11.23
CA PHE A 133 29.27 21.91 -10.90
C PHE A 133 29.86 20.96 -9.85
N PHE A 134 31.08 20.45 -10.07
CA PHE A 134 31.70 19.48 -9.16
C PHE A 134 32.08 20.09 -7.81
N SER A 135 32.52 21.36 -7.78
CA SER A 135 32.79 22.07 -6.51
C SER A 135 31.52 22.22 -5.68
N PHE A 136 30.41 22.61 -6.32
CA PHE A 136 29.11 22.76 -5.66
C PHE A 136 28.53 21.40 -5.22
N LEU A 137 28.69 20.34 -6.03
CA LEU A 137 28.31 18.97 -5.66
C LEU A 137 29.06 18.49 -4.41
N LYS A 138 30.38 18.75 -4.33
CA LYS A 138 31.20 18.42 -3.15
C LYS A 138 30.72 19.18 -1.92
N LEU A 139 30.43 20.47 -2.06
CA LEU A 139 29.87 21.30 -0.99
C LEU A 139 28.52 20.74 -0.50
N TYR A 140 27.58 20.48 -1.41
CA TYR A 140 26.28 19.90 -1.06
C TYR A 140 26.41 18.56 -0.32
N ARG A 141 27.26 17.64 -0.81
CA ARG A 141 27.51 16.35 -0.15
C ARG A 141 28.07 16.53 1.26
N LYS A 142 28.99 17.48 1.47
CA LYS A 142 29.57 17.80 2.79
C LYS A 142 28.49 18.36 3.72
N THR A 143 27.72 19.36 3.27
CA THR A 143 26.65 20.00 4.07
C THR A 143 25.58 18.99 4.45
N ARG A 144 25.13 18.15 3.51
CA ARG A 144 24.15 17.08 3.76
C ARG A 144 24.62 16.11 4.84
N LYS A 145 25.87 15.65 4.77
CA LYS A 145 26.46 14.77 5.79
C LYS A 145 26.54 15.45 7.16
N ASN A 146 26.96 16.71 7.20
CA ASN A 146 27.06 17.46 8.45
C ASN A 146 25.69 17.70 9.10
N LYS A 147 24.67 18.08 8.32
CA LYS A 147 23.29 18.25 8.80
C LYS A 147 22.71 16.97 9.36
N TYR A 148 22.93 15.84 8.69
CA TYR A 148 22.51 14.54 9.22
C TYR A 148 23.22 14.18 10.53
N LYS A 149 24.54 14.39 10.62
CA LYS A 149 25.29 14.17 11.87
C LYS A 149 24.78 15.06 13.01
N GLN A 150 24.51 16.33 12.73
CA GLN A 150 23.98 17.27 13.71
C GLN A 150 22.60 16.83 14.20
N PHE A 151 21.70 16.50 13.27
CA PHE A 151 20.37 15.99 13.62
C PHE A 151 20.44 14.75 14.52
N ARG A 152 21.31 13.79 14.20
CA ARG A 152 21.50 12.59 15.05
C ARG A 152 22.02 12.96 16.44
N LYS A 153 22.97 13.89 16.53
CA LYS A 153 23.49 14.37 17.82
C LYS A 153 22.41 15.05 18.64
N ASP A 154 21.64 15.94 18.01
CA ASP A 154 20.54 16.66 18.67
C ASP A 154 19.47 15.69 19.16
N LEU A 155 19.17 14.64 18.39
CA LEU A 155 18.21 13.61 18.77
C LEU A 155 18.65 12.82 20.01
N VAL A 156 19.94 12.46 20.10
CA VAL A 156 20.47 11.78 21.30
C VAL A 156 20.35 12.69 22.52
N VAL A 157 20.73 13.96 22.40
CA VAL A 157 20.59 14.95 23.48
C VAL A 157 19.12 15.12 23.89
N GLN A 158 18.20 15.14 22.93
CA GLN A 158 16.77 15.19 23.22
C GLN A 158 16.29 13.94 23.98
N LEU A 159 16.72 12.74 23.57
CA LEU A 159 16.35 11.51 24.25
C LEU A 159 16.90 11.46 25.68
N ASP A 160 18.16 11.84 25.89
CA ASP A 160 18.76 11.86 27.22
C ASP A 160 18.03 12.85 28.14
N ASN A 161 17.70 14.04 27.65
CA ASN A 161 16.95 15.04 28.42
C ASN A 161 15.50 14.62 28.69
N MET A 162 14.84 13.92 27.76
CA MET A 162 13.45 13.49 27.93
C MET A 162 13.30 12.27 28.85
N ARG A 163 14.35 11.45 28.97
CA ARG A 163 14.33 10.25 29.81
C ARG A 163 13.94 10.56 31.26
N ASP A 164 14.54 11.61 31.82
CA ASP A 164 14.35 11.94 33.24
C ASP A 164 13.20 12.94 33.45
N ASN A 165 12.93 13.81 32.47
CA ASN A 165 11.94 14.88 32.61
C ASN A 165 10.53 14.53 32.10
N ASN A 166 10.42 13.67 31.07
CA ASN A 166 9.12 13.33 30.46
C ASN A 166 9.15 11.95 29.78
N PRO A 167 8.96 10.85 30.55
CA PRO A 167 9.07 9.49 30.02
C PRO A 167 8.01 9.19 28.94
N SER A 168 6.84 9.82 28.98
CA SER A 168 5.79 9.62 27.97
C SER A 168 6.22 10.10 26.57
N GLN A 169 6.79 11.30 26.49
CA GLN A 169 7.29 11.85 25.22
C GLN A 169 8.53 11.09 24.72
N TYR A 170 9.37 10.62 25.64
CA TYR A 170 10.52 9.77 25.32
C TYR A 170 10.08 8.50 24.56
N TRP A 171 9.10 7.76 25.11
CA TRP A 171 8.61 6.53 24.47
C TRP A 171 7.91 6.82 23.14
N ALA A 172 7.14 7.90 23.05
CA ALA A 172 6.51 8.32 21.79
C ALA A 172 7.54 8.66 20.70
N LEU A 173 8.62 9.37 21.06
CA LEU A 173 9.70 9.69 20.14
C LEU A 173 10.43 8.41 19.70
N LEU A 174 10.76 7.52 20.63
CA LEU A 174 11.42 6.25 20.34
C LEU A 174 10.59 5.37 19.38
N GLN A 175 9.28 5.30 19.62
CA GLN A 175 8.34 4.59 18.76
C GLN A 175 8.23 5.25 17.37
N SER A 176 8.28 6.58 17.30
CA SER A 176 8.29 7.28 16.01
C SER A 176 9.55 6.98 15.19
N LEU A 177 10.70 6.77 15.86
CA LEU A 177 11.97 6.45 15.21
C LEU A 177 12.05 5.00 14.75
N SER A 178 11.52 4.05 15.53
CA SER A 178 11.42 2.66 15.08
C SER A 178 10.51 2.54 13.86
N ASN A 179 9.39 3.26 13.87
CA ASN A 179 8.41 3.28 12.78
C ASN A 179 8.88 4.03 11.51
N GLU A 180 9.86 4.95 11.61
CA GLU A 180 10.46 5.60 10.43
C GLU A 180 11.47 4.70 9.72
N SER A 181 12.11 3.78 10.44
CA SER A 181 13.04 2.80 9.86
C SER A 181 12.35 1.61 9.19
N SER A 182 11.10 1.33 9.58
CA SER A 182 10.22 0.40 8.89
C SER A 182 9.57 1.10 7.70
N THR A 183 10.38 1.35 6.65
CA THR A 183 9.83 1.25 5.30
C THR A 183 9.02 -0.04 5.24
N LYS A 184 7.72 0.08 4.97
CA LYS A 184 6.76 -1.00 4.76
C LYS A 184 7.21 -1.91 3.61
N GLY A 185 8.21 -2.72 3.87
CA GLY A 185 8.91 -3.60 2.95
C GLY A 185 9.82 -4.51 3.76
N ASP A 186 9.32 -5.73 3.99
CA ASP A 186 10.11 -6.94 4.16
C ASP A 186 11.06 -7.02 5.38
N THR A 187 10.52 -6.89 6.59
CA THR A 187 10.82 -7.99 7.53
C THR A 187 9.84 -9.08 7.13
N SER A 188 10.33 -10.10 6.44
CA SER A 188 9.59 -11.30 6.05
C SER A 188 8.55 -11.64 7.10
N ASN A 189 7.29 -11.32 6.81
CA ASN A 189 6.14 -11.69 7.63
C ASN A 189 6.01 -13.21 7.52
N ILE A 190 6.90 -13.93 8.20
CA ILE A 190 6.62 -15.28 8.62
C ILE A 190 5.39 -15.11 9.49
N SER A 191 4.24 -15.59 9.02
CA SER A 191 3.02 -15.50 9.82
C SER A 191 3.28 -16.22 11.14
N ASN A 192 2.61 -15.80 12.23
CA ASN A 192 2.76 -16.48 13.51
C ASN A 192 2.51 -17.99 13.38
N SER A 193 1.61 -18.40 12.48
CA SER A 193 1.36 -19.80 12.12
C SER A 193 2.56 -20.46 11.45
N ASP A 194 3.22 -19.80 10.49
CA ASP A 194 4.39 -20.35 9.80
C ASP A 194 5.59 -20.49 10.75
N TRP A 195 5.76 -19.52 11.66
CA TRP A 195 6.79 -19.57 12.68
C TRP A 195 6.56 -20.70 13.67
N LEU A 196 5.31 -20.86 14.14
CA LEU A 196 4.93 -21.94 15.05
C LEU A 196 5.08 -23.31 14.39
N HIS A 197 4.72 -23.43 13.11
CA HIS A 197 4.91 -24.66 12.34
C HIS A 197 6.38 -24.99 12.15
N TYR A 198 7.21 -24.01 11.79
CA TYR A 198 8.67 -24.19 11.68
C TYR A 198 9.27 -24.59 13.03
N PHE A 199 8.90 -23.93 14.12
CA PHE A 199 9.38 -24.24 15.46
C PHE A 199 8.97 -25.64 15.90
N LYS A 200 7.71 -26.05 15.65
CA LYS A 200 7.26 -27.42 15.91
C LYS A 200 8.04 -28.44 15.09
N LYS A 201 8.30 -28.16 13.82
CA LYS A 201 9.09 -29.03 12.93
C LYS A 201 10.56 -29.14 13.36
N LEU A 202 11.14 -28.05 13.88
CA LEU A 202 12.51 -28.05 14.40
C LEU A 202 12.62 -28.93 15.66
N ASN A 203 11.60 -28.91 16.50
CA ASN A 203 11.53 -29.65 17.77
C ASN A 203 10.79 -31.00 17.68
N SER A 204 10.20 -31.34 16.53
CA SER A 204 9.49 -32.63 16.32
C SER A 204 10.45 -33.78 16.16
N ASN A 205 11.69 -33.50 15.73
CA ASN A 205 12.80 -34.41 15.96
C ASN A 205 13.13 -34.28 17.44
N SER A 206 12.47 -35.08 18.28
CA SER A 206 12.79 -35.16 19.69
C SER A 206 14.29 -35.44 19.80
N LEU A 207 15.07 -34.41 20.13
CA LEU A 207 16.40 -34.65 20.67
C LEU A 207 16.18 -35.66 21.81
N PRO A 208 16.96 -36.75 21.88
CA PRO A 208 16.84 -37.70 22.97
C PRO A 208 16.89 -36.87 24.24
N VAL A 209 15.79 -36.89 24.99
CA VAL A 209 15.64 -36.15 26.24
C VAL A 209 16.90 -36.45 27.04
N ASN A 210 17.77 -35.44 27.18
CA ASN A 210 19.02 -35.63 27.86
C ASN A 210 18.68 -35.77 29.34
N LYS A 211 18.45 -37.02 29.77
CA LYS A 211 17.97 -37.36 31.11
C LYS A 211 18.90 -36.78 32.17
N GLU A 212 20.19 -36.66 31.88
CA GLU A 212 21.16 -36.01 32.76
C GLU A 212 20.87 -34.52 32.99
N LEU A 213 20.35 -33.83 31.98
CA LEU A 213 20.01 -32.40 32.05
C LEU A 213 18.69 -32.18 32.80
N ILE A 214 17.72 -33.08 32.61
CA ILE A 214 16.48 -33.05 33.40
C ILE A 214 16.77 -33.42 34.86
N ASP A 215 17.61 -34.43 35.10
CA ASP A 215 18.00 -34.83 36.45
C ASP A 215 18.83 -33.74 37.15
N SER A 216 19.65 -32.98 36.43
CA SER A 216 20.38 -31.84 37.00
C SER A 216 19.47 -30.66 37.31
N LEU A 217 18.50 -30.35 36.45
CA LEU A 217 17.47 -29.33 36.71
C LEU A 217 16.59 -29.71 37.92
N ASN A 218 16.11 -30.95 37.99
CA ASN A 218 15.33 -31.45 39.12
C ASN A 218 16.14 -31.44 40.43
N LYS A 219 17.46 -31.67 40.36
CA LYS A 219 18.34 -31.53 41.53
C LYS A 219 18.47 -30.07 41.94
N LEU A 220 18.63 -29.16 40.99
CA LEU A 220 18.70 -27.70 41.26
C LEU A 220 17.39 -27.15 41.82
N GLU A 221 16.23 -27.66 41.38
CA GLU A 221 14.92 -27.26 41.90
C GLU A 221 14.66 -27.80 43.32
N LYS A 222 15.22 -28.98 43.64
CA LYS A 222 15.24 -29.54 45.01
C LYS A 222 16.25 -28.86 45.93
N HIS A 223 17.30 -28.27 45.38
CA HIS A 223 18.09 -27.32 46.11
C HIS A 223 17.24 -26.07 46.28
N ASN A 224 16.60 -25.96 47.44
CA ASN A 224 16.01 -24.72 47.92
C ASN A 224 17.10 -23.64 47.91
N ILE A 225 17.28 -22.98 46.78
CA ILE A 225 17.90 -21.67 46.70
C ILE A 225 16.82 -20.74 47.27
N PHE A 226 16.60 -20.83 48.58
CA PHE A 226 15.96 -19.77 49.34
C PHE A 226 16.88 -18.56 49.16
N THR A 227 16.56 -17.77 48.14
CA THR A 227 17.05 -16.42 48.04
C THR A 227 16.54 -15.70 49.27
N GLU A 228 17.42 -14.90 49.88
CA GLU A 228 17.14 -14.13 51.10
C GLU A 228 15.93 -13.17 50.97
N LEU A 229 15.27 -13.16 49.81
CA LEU A 229 14.05 -12.42 49.47
C LEU A 229 12.75 -13.08 49.96
N ASP A 230 12.76 -14.38 50.31
CA ASP A 230 11.57 -15.09 50.81
C ASP A 230 11.47 -15.13 52.36
N TYR A 231 12.41 -14.49 53.07
CA TYR A 231 12.28 -14.36 54.52
C TYR A 231 11.08 -13.48 54.86
N LYS A 232 10.12 -14.05 55.60
CA LYS A 232 9.05 -13.26 56.22
C LYS A 232 9.68 -12.28 57.20
N ILE A 233 9.57 -10.99 56.93
CA ILE A 233 9.99 -9.91 57.84
C ILE A 233 9.39 -10.20 59.23
N THR A 234 10.26 -10.30 60.23
CA THR A 234 9.82 -10.61 61.59
C THR A 234 9.43 -9.33 62.34
N GLU A 235 8.49 -9.44 63.29
CA GLU A 235 8.10 -8.29 64.13
C GLU A 235 9.29 -7.71 64.92
N LYS A 236 10.33 -8.51 65.19
CA LYS A 236 11.55 -8.05 65.85
C LYS A 236 12.34 -7.06 64.98
N GLU A 237 12.55 -7.38 63.70
CA GLU A 237 13.21 -6.47 62.76
C GLU A 237 12.44 -5.17 62.58
N ILE A 238 11.10 -5.26 62.48
CA ILE A 238 10.24 -4.08 62.41
C ILE A 238 10.42 -3.21 63.67
N ASN A 239 10.42 -3.81 64.85
CA ASN A 239 10.58 -3.09 66.11
C ASN A 239 11.98 -2.46 66.25
N GLU A 240 13.03 -3.12 65.78
CA GLU A 240 14.39 -2.57 65.77
C GLU A 240 14.53 -1.38 64.81
N ALA A 241 13.96 -1.49 63.60
CA ALA A 241 13.92 -0.38 62.64
C ALA A 241 13.11 0.82 63.16
N VAL A 242 12.01 0.58 63.88
CA VAL A 242 11.22 1.67 64.50
C VAL A 242 12.01 2.35 65.63
N LYS A 243 12.77 1.59 66.42
CA LYS A 243 13.62 2.16 67.49
C LYS A 243 14.76 3.00 66.92
N SER A 244 15.42 2.54 65.86
CA SER A 244 16.52 3.30 65.23
C SER A 244 16.01 4.61 64.62
N LEU A 245 14.82 4.63 64.04
CA LEU A 245 14.18 5.86 63.54
C LEU A 245 13.85 6.85 64.67
N LYS A 246 13.39 6.39 65.83
CA LYS A 246 13.08 7.28 66.98
C LYS A 246 14.34 7.93 67.58
N LEU A 247 15.47 7.22 67.57
CA LEU A 247 16.76 7.76 68.02
C LEU A 247 17.28 8.87 67.10
N ILE A 248 16.96 8.84 65.81
CA ILE A 248 17.40 9.87 64.85
C ILE A 248 16.59 11.17 64.97
N VAL A 249 15.34 11.11 65.46
CA VAL A 249 14.45 12.28 65.59
C VAL A 249 14.65 13.04 66.91
N THR A 250 15.44 12.49 67.84
CA THR A 250 15.66 13.08 69.18
C THR A 250 17.01 13.80 69.33
N HIS A 251 17.72 14.03 68.23
CA HIS A 251 18.88 14.93 68.13
C HIS A 251 18.59 16.08 67.17
#